data_AF-A0AAW2SHS5-F1
#
_entry.id   AF-A0AAW2SHS5-F1
#
_cell.length_a   1.000
_cell.length_b   1.000
_cell.length_c   1.000
_cell.angle_alpha   90.00
_cell.angle_beta   90.00
_cell.angle_gamma   90.00
#
_symmetry.space_group_name_H-M   'P 1'
#
loop_
_entity.id
_entity.type
_entity.pdbx_description
1 polymer ?
#
loop_
_entity_poly.entity_id
_entity_poly.type
_entity_poly.pdbx_seq_one_letter_code
_entity_poly.pdbx_strand_id
1 'polypeptide(L)'
;MRWKKVDARQNLPCPTDYLQATLYAGCSIVKTPLVTIGYESSYDVFLLSWQSRAISNGLGPALLKVSDSHRSPLKQESLPTRDARVDWVVKTKKAGLRKARKHLQHSKR
;
A
#
# COMPACT_ATOMS: atom_id res chain seq x y z
N MET A 1 16.25 -3.02 42.51
CA MET A 1 16.88 -2.73 41.21
C MET A 1 16.88 -3.99 40.34
N ARG A 2 15.84 -4.21 39.52
CA ARG A 2 15.89 -5.23 38.48
C ARG A 2 14.80 -4.95 37.42
N TRP A 3 15.25 -4.46 36.26
CA TRP A 3 14.64 -4.55 34.92
C TRP A 3 13.42 -3.64 34.65
N LYS A 4 13.70 -2.39 34.27
CA LYS A 4 12.89 -1.74 33.23
C LYS A 4 13.30 -2.35 31.88
N LYS A 5 12.54 -3.31 31.40
CA LYS A 5 12.58 -3.72 29.99
C LYS A 5 11.90 -2.61 29.20
N VAL A 6 12.67 -1.59 28.83
CA VAL A 6 12.26 -0.65 27.79
C VAL A 6 12.43 -1.43 26.50
N ASP A 7 11.33 -1.97 26.00
CA ASP A 7 11.30 -2.62 24.69
C ASP A 7 11.80 -1.63 23.66
N ALA A 8 13.02 -1.84 23.19
CA ALA A 8 13.67 -1.08 22.12
C ALA A 8 13.06 -1.41 20.76
N ARG A 9 11.73 -1.30 20.64
CA ARG A 9 11.04 -1.11 19.36
C ARG A 9 11.14 0.37 19.03
N GLN A 10 12.34 0.82 18.70
CA GLN A 10 12.55 2.19 18.25
C GLN A 10 11.77 2.39 16.96
N ASN A 11 10.68 3.14 17.12
CA ASN A 11 9.93 3.85 16.11
C ASN A 11 10.90 4.47 15.11
N LEU A 12 11.04 3.82 13.95
CA LEU A 12 11.68 4.43 12.80
C LEU A 12 10.56 5.20 12.07
N PRO A 13 10.57 6.55 12.07
CA PRO A 13 9.82 7.29 11.05
C PRO A 13 10.28 6.78 9.68
N CYS A 14 9.44 6.93 8.65
CA CYS A 14 9.75 6.45 7.31
C CYS A 14 11.22 6.77 6.97
N PRO A 15 12.08 5.79 6.66
CA PRO A 15 13.46 6.09 6.30
C PRO A 15 13.43 6.81 4.95
N THR A 16 13.33 8.13 4.97
CA THR A 16 13.60 8.99 3.80
C THR A 16 15.08 8.95 3.47
N ASP A 17 15.91 8.60 4.45
CA ASP A 17 17.32 8.30 4.29
C ASP A 17 17.55 6.79 4.32
N TYR A 18 18.57 6.32 3.60
CA TYR A 18 19.00 4.92 3.45
C TYR A 18 18.38 4.13 2.27
N LEU A 19 18.92 4.43 1.08
CA LEU A 19 19.45 3.45 0.14
C LEU A 19 18.56 2.23 -0.23
N GLN A 20 17.24 2.39 -0.35
CA GLN A 20 16.39 1.38 -1.00
C GLN A 20 15.31 2.02 -1.85
N ALA A 21 15.54 2.06 -3.17
CA ALA A 21 14.56 2.49 -4.17
C ALA A 21 13.22 1.72 -4.08
N THR A 22 13.20 0.52 -3.49
CA THR A 22 12.00 -0.30 -3.26
C THR A 22 11.15 0.20 -2.08
N LEU A 23 11.73 0.87 -1.08
CA LEU A 23 10.99 1.42 0.06
C LEU A 23 10.33 2.77 -0.27
N TYR A 24 10.97 3.57 -1.13
CA TYR A 24 10.45 4.89 -1.54
C TYR A 24 9.09 4.80 -2.25
N ALA A 25 8.87 3.75 -3.05
CA ALA A 25 7.63 3.54 -3.78
C ALA A 25 6.41 3.29 -2.88
N GLY A 26 6.58 2.66 -1.70
CA GLY A 26 5.48 2.44 -0.76
C GLY A 26 5.09 3.71 -0.01
N CYS A 27 6.07 4.56 0.31
CA CYS A 27 5.85 5.80 1.05
C CYS A 27 5.09 6.84 0.20
N SER A 28 5.42 6.96 -1.09
CA SER A 28 4.71 7.87 -1.99
C SER A 28 3.23 7.50 -2.15
N ILE A 29 2.91 6.21 -2.25
CA ILE A 29 1.52 5.70 -2.38
C ILE A 29 0.66 6.04 -1.15
N VAL A 30 1.26 6.13 0.03
CA VAL A 30 0.53 6.45 1.27
C VAL A 30 0.29 7.95 1.40
N LYS A 31 1.23 8.77 0.91
CA LYS A 31 1.12 10.23 0.97
C LYS A 31 0.14 10.79 -0.05
N THR A 32 -0.10 10.13 -1.18
CA THR A 32 -1.03 10.65 -2.22
C THR A 32 -2.40 11.14 -1.70
N PRO A 33 -3.16 10.41 -0.84
CA PRO A 33 -4.43 10.91 -0.29
C PRO A 33 -4.28 12.10 0.65
N LEU A 34 -3.16 12.21 1.36
CA LEU A 34 -2.89 13.29 2.30
C LEU A 34 -2.48 14.57 1.55
N VAL A 35 -1.74 14.43 0.44
CA VAL A 35 -1.35 15.53 -0.45
C VAL A 35 -2.58 16.14 -1.11
N THR A 36 -3.55 15.32 -1.53
CA THR A 36 -4.76 15.82 -2.21
C THR A 36 -5.60 16.73 -1.32
N ILE A 37 -5.51 16.57 -0.01
CA ILE A 37 -6.28 17.34 0.97
C ILE A 37 -5.40 18.40 1.66
N GLY A 38 -4.08 18.24 1.64
CA GLY A 38 -3.11 19.14 2.27
C GLY A 38 -2.83 18.83 3.75
N TYR A 39 -3.07 17.59 4.21
CA TYR A 39 -2.88 17.18 5.60
C TYR A 39 -1.56 16.42 5.87
N GLU A 40 -0.50 16.73 5.11
CA GLU A 40 0.80 16.04 5.21
C GLU A 40 1.45 16.14 6.59
N SER A 41 1.27 17.27 7.30
CA SER A 41 1.89 17.52 8.60
C SER A 41 1.04 17.11 9.79
N SER A 42 -0.21 16.71 9.57
CA SER A 42 -1.18 16.46 10.64
C SER A 42 -1.24 14.99 11.08
N TYR A 43 -0.79 14.05 10.24
CA TYR A 43 -0.93 12.62 10.48
C TYR A 43 0.38 11.86 10.24
N ASP A 44 0.83 11.13 11.27
CA ASP A 44 1.90 10.15 11.15
C ASP A 44 1.34 8.77 10.82
N VAL A 45 1.86 8.14 9.75
CA VAL A 45 1.42 6.82 9.30
C VAL A 45 2.57 5.82 9.39
N PHE A 46 2.42 4.81 10.25
CA PHE A 46 3.39 3.73 10.44
C PHE A 46 2.96 2.48 9.68
N LEU A 47 3.82 1.98 8.79
CA LEU A 47 3.46 0.83 7.95
C LEU A 47 4.65 0.09 7.35
N LEU A 48 4.41 -1.19 7.06
CA LEU A 48 5.32 -2.04 6.30
C LEU A 48 5.13 -1.80 4.79
N SER A 49 6.18 -1.95 4.00
CA SER A 49 6.18 -1.66 2.56
C SER A 49 5.03 -2.34 1.78
N TRP A 50 4.68 -3.58 2.13
CA TRP A 50 3.59 -4.33 1.51
C TRP A 50 2.18 -3.89 1.92
N GLN A 51 2.05 -3.16 3.03
CA GLN A 51 0.78 -2.66 3.56
C GLN A 51 0.40 -1.29 2.98
N SER A 52 1.36 -0.57 2.39
CA SER A 52 1.19 0.77 1.81
C SER A 52 -0.10 0.94 1.00
N ARG A 53 -0.35 0.03 0.07
CA ARG A 53 -1.50 0.07 -0.85
C ARG A 53 -2.84 -0.25 -0.17
N ALA A 54 -2.84 -1.12 0.83
CA ALA A 54 -4.03 -1.39 1.63
C ALA A 54 -4.41 -0.18 2.49
N ILE A 55 -3.40 0.51 3.05
CA ILE A 55 -3.59 1.66 3.91
C ILE A 55 -4.01 2.89 3.10
N SER A 56 -3.40 3.13 1.94
CA SER A 56 -3.83 4.18 1.00
C SER A 56 -5.30 4.03 0.62
N ASN A 57 -5.73 2.82 0.25
CA ASN A 57 -7.14 2.52 -0.03
C ASN A 57 -8.05 2.64 1.22
N GLY A 58 -7.51 2.42 2.43
CA GLY A 58 -8.23 2.58 3.68
C GLY A 58 -8.42 4.04 4.09
N LEU A 59 -7.46 4.90 3.74
CA LEU A 59 -7.49 6.33 4.04
C LEU A 59 -8.62 7.04 3.28
N GLY A 60 -8.89 6.70 2.02
CA GLY A 60 -9.98 7.32 1.24
C GLY A 60 -11.35 7.26 1.94
N PRO A 61 -11.87 6.06 2.27
CA PRO A 61 -13.11 5.91 3.04
C PRO A 61 -13.03 6.47 4.47
N ALA A 62 -11.86 6.45 5.11
CA ALA A 62 -11.69 7.02 6.45
C ALA A 62 -11.83 8.56 6.43
N LEU A 63 -11.24 9.22 5.44
CA LEU A 63 -11.31 10.68 5.26
C LEU A 63 -12.74 11.15 4.96
N LEU A 64 -13.52 10.36 4.20
CA LEU A 64 -14.95 10.62 4.00
C LEU A 64 -15.76 10.57 5.30
N LYS A 65 -15.38 9.73 6.27
CA LYS A 65 -16.06 9.69 7.58
C LYS A 65 -15.75 10.91 8.45
N VAL A 66 -14.60 11.54 8.25
CA VAL A 66 -14.21 12.77 8.96
C VAL A 66 -14.96 13.96 8.39
N SER A 67 -15.07 14.05 7.06
CA SER A 67 -15.74 15.16 6.39
C SER A 67 -16.16 14.80 4.97
N ASP A 68 -17.46 14.98 4.67
CA ASP A 68 -18.04 14.72 3.34
C ASP A 68 -17.52 15.68 2.24
N SER A 69 -16.93 16.81 2.63
CA SER A 69 -16.39 17.84 1.73
C SER A 69 -15.24 17.34 0.83
N HIS A 70 -14.57 16.25 1.19
CA HIS A 70 -13.43 15.71 0.44
C HIS A 70 -13.82 14.74 -0.69
N ARG A 71 -15.12 14.53 -0.94
CA ARG A 71 -15.59 13.56 -1.94
C ARG A 71 -15.18 13.92 -3.36
N SER A 72 -15.16 15.20 -3.72
CA SER A 72 -14.77 15.66 -5.06
C SER A 72 -13.29 15.39 -5.38
N PRO A 73 -12.30 15.83 -4.56
CA PRO A 73 -10.89 15.57 -4.85
C PRO A 73 -10.54 14.08 -4.79
N LEU A 74 -11.09 13.33 -3.82
CA LEU A 74 -10.82 11.89 -3.70
C LEU A 74 -11.35 11.07 -4.88
N LYS A 75 -12.46 11.49 -5.49
CA LYS A 75 -13.03 10.81 -6.66
C LYS A 75 -12.19 11.01 -7.92
N GLN A 76 -11.52 12.15 -8.07
CA GLN A 76 -10.60 12.41 -9.17
C GLN A 76 -9.39 11.47 -9.13
N GLU A 77 -8.86 11.23 -7.94
CA GLU A 77 -7.72 10.31 -7.70
C GLU A 77 -8.12 8.83 -7.59
N SER A 78 -9.40 8.48 -7.72
CA SER A 78 -9.94 7.12 -7.63
C SER A 78 -9.70 6.36 -6.31
N LEU A 79 -9.24 7.04 -5.26
CA LEU A 79 -8.88 6.51 -3.93
C LEU A 79 -10.02 5.79 -3.17
N PRO A 80 -11.32 6.13 -3.32
CA PRO A 80 -12.40 5.43 -2.62
C PRO A 80 -12.69 4.03 -3.16
N THR A 81 -12.18 3.69 -4.35
CA THR A 81 -12.46 2.42 -5.01
C THR A 81 -11.51 1.34 -4.51
N ARG A 82 -12.05 0.23 -4.01
CA ARG A 82 -11.23 -0.92 -3.64
C ARG A 82 -10.55 -1.51 -4.88
N ASP A 83 -9.23 -1.71 -4.84
CA ASP A 83 -8.52 -2.46 -5.87
C ASP A 83 -9.06 -3.91 -5.89
N ALA A 84 -9.88 -4.20 -6.90
CA ALA A 84 -10.58 -5.48 -7.03
C ALA A 84 -9.71 -6.58 -7.64
N ARG A 85 -8.43 -6.29 -7.95
CA ARG A 85 -7.49 -7.30 -8.45
C ARG A 85 -7.23 -8.33 -7.36
N VAL A 86 -8.07 -9.35 -7.35
CA VAL A 86 -7.84 -10.53 -6.51
C VAL A 86 -6.65 -11.26 -7.11
N ASP A 87 -5.50 -11.02 -6.51
CA ASP A 87 -4.24 -11.69 -6.82
C ASP A 87 -4.43 -13.20 -6.92
N TRP A 88 -5.28 -13.79 -6.07
CA TRP A 88 -5.59 -15.21 -6.10
C TRP A 88 -6.21 -15.66 -7.44
N VAL A 89 -7.16 -14.91 -8.02
CA VAL A 89 -7.78 -15.22 -9.34
C VAL A 89 -6.77 -15.09 -10.48
N VAL A 90 -5.85 -14.12 -10.38
CA VAL A 90 -4.79 -13.92 -11.40
C VAL A 90 -3.69 -14.99 -11.29
N LYS A 91 -3.45 -15.52 -10.08
CA LYS A 91 -2.33 -16.39 -9.76
C LYS A 91 -2.68 -17.88 -9.78
N THR A 92 -3.95 -18.27 -9.92
CA THR A 92 -4.31 -19.69 -10.05
C THR A 92 -3.61 -20.32 -11.25
N LYS A 93 -2.96 -21.46 -11.02
CA LYS A 93 -2.32 -22.25 -12.07
C LYS A 93 -3.39 -23.02 -12.83
N LYS A 94 -3.49 -22.81 -14.15
CA LYS A 94 -4.33 -23.65 -15.01
C LYS A 94 -3.65 -24.99 -15.27
N ALA A 95 -4.43 -26.06 -15.42
CA ALA A 95 -3.91 -27.37 -15.78
C ALA A 95 -3.12 -27.29 -17.10
N GLY A 96 -1.98 -27.99 -17.18
CA GLY A 96 -1.09 -27.97 -18.36
C GLY A 96 -0.17 -26.74 -18.49
N LEU A 97 -0.28 -25.72 -17.62
CA LEU A 97 0.60 -24.55 -17.65
C LEU A 97 1.60 -24.54 -16.47
N ARG A 98 2.79 -23.94 -16.67
CA ARG A 98 3.79 -23.77 -15.59
C ARG A 98 3.39 -22.71 -14.57
N LYS A 99 2.70 -21.65 -15.01
CA LYS A 99 2.10 -20.57 -14.20
C LYS A 99 0.75 -20.20 -14.81
N ALA A 100 0.03 -19.23 -14.24
CA ALA A 100 -1.31 -18.83 -14.68
C ALA A 100 -1.51 -18.70 -16.21
N ARG A 101 -0.51 -18.20 -16.96
CA ARG A 101 -0.55 -18.08 -18.43
C ARG A 101 0.73 -18.53 -19.14
N LYS A 102 1.70 -19.11 -18.40
CA LYS A 102 3.00 -19.48 -18.98
C LYS A 102 2.94 -20.90 -19.52
N HIS A 103 2.90 -21.03 -20.84
CA HIS A 103 3.00 -22.31 -21.53
C HIS A 103 4.38 -22.95 -21.34
N LEU A 104 4.40 -24.27 -21.42
CA LEU A 104 5.62 -25.05 -21.58
C LEU A 104 6.21 -24.76 -22.97
N GLN A 105 7.54 -24.81 -23.09
CA GLN A 105 8.17 -24.82 -24.40
C GLN A 105 7.74 -26.10 -25.13
N HIS A 106 7.16 -25.96 -26.32
CA HIS A 106 6.70 -27.08 -27.14
C HIS A 106 7.43 -27.07 -28.49
N SER A 107 7.96 -28.22 -28.90
CA SER A 107 8.53 -28.44 -30.23
C SER A 107 7.49 -29.12 -31.12
N LYS A 108 7.17 -28.51 -32.27
CA LYS A 108 6.14 -28.98 -33.23
C LYS A 108 6.62 -30.07 -34.22
N ARG A 109 7.82 -30.61 -34.03
CA ARG A 109 8.37 -31.59 -34.97
C ARG A 109 7.47 -32.81 -35.09
#